data_AF-A0A060HJN1-F1
#
_entry.id   AF-A0A060HJN1-F1
#
_cell.length_a   1.000
_cell.length_b   1.000
_cell.length_c   1.000
_cell.angle_alpha   90.00
_cell.angle_beta   90.00
_cell.angle_gamma   90.00
#
_symmetry.space_group_name_H-M   'P 1'
#
loop_
_entity.id
_entity.type
_entity.pdbx_description
1 polymer ?
#
loop_
_entity_poly.entity_id
_entity_poly.type
_entity_poly.pdbx_seq_one_letter_code
_entity_poly.pdbx_strand_id
1 'polypeptide(L)'
;MSLYARQFHQLSEFQTALDLAQIATAAAAAVAAGVAVWQSKMTKQQIDSRLRPWIGTKEIMIAQDKIEVVLTNYGGLPALSAVGKSDLSDKVLTIADLKGQDDKNTMGTIMPNSEKFYIMELSDDPHKKILSFGYVVEYTYAGGKQGEYGMIAKLGAGNRRFEIIQEWTK
;
A
#
# COMPACT_ATOMS: atom_id res chain seq x y z
N MET A 1 49.32 5.18 -56.60
CA MET A 1 48.37 5.89 -55.72
C MET A 1 48.99 7.22 -55.32
N SER A 2 48.33 8.35 -55.59
CA SER A 2 48.89 9.68 -55.27
C SER A 2 48.87 9.95 -53.77
N LEU A 3 49.83 10.76 -53.28
CA LEU A 3 49.93 11.18 -51.88
C LEU A 3 48.61 11.78 -51.34
N TYR A 4 47.90 12.49 -52.21
CA TYR A 4 46.58 13.08 -51.93
C TYR A 4 45.49 12.03 -51.65
N ALA A 5 45.47 10.92 -52.39
CA ALA A 5 44.48 9.86 -52.16
C ALA A 5 44.66 9.18 -50.79
N ARG A 6 45.91 9.06 -50.31
CA ARG A 6 46.20 8.52 -48.97
C ARG A 6 45.84 9.50 -47.86
N GLN A 7 46.11 10.80 -48.04
CA GLN A 7 45.71 11.83 -47.07
C GLN A 7 44.18 11.92 -46.95
N PHE A 8 43.45 11.85 -48.06
CA PHE A 8 41.99 11.91 -48.03
C PHE A 8 41.37 10.68 -47.34
N HIS A 9 41.92 9.50 -47.57
CA HIS A 9 41.50 8.26 -46.90
C HIS A 9 41.72 8.35 -45.38
N GLN A 10 42.91 8.78 -44.95
CA GLN A 10 43.23 8.94 -43.52
C GLN A 10 42.30 9.94 -42.83
N LEU A 11 42.01 11.08 -43.46
CA LEU A 11 41.08 12.07 -42.90
C LEU A 11 39.66 11.51 -42.77
N SER A 12 39.20 10.69 -43.72
CA SER A 12 37.88 10.05 -43.63
C SER A 12 37.80 9.01 -42.50
N GLU A 13 38.89 8.27 -42.24
CA GLU A 13 38.96 7.31 -41.14
C GLU A 13 38.96 8.01 -39.78
N PHE A 14 39.69 9.12 -39.65
CA PHE A 14 39.67 9.95 -38.44
C PHE A 14 38.29 10.54 -38.16
N GLN A 15 37.59 11.04 -39.18
CA GLN A 15 36.23 11.57 -39.04
C GLN A 15 35.26 10.48 -38.57
N THR A 16 35.33 9.30 -39.19
CA THR A 16 34.48 8.15 -38.84
C THR A 16 34.73 7.67 -37.41
N ALA A 17 35.99 7.64 -36.96
CA ALA A 17 36.34 7.29 -35.58
C ALA A 17 35.83 8.32 -34.56
N LEU A 18 35.87 9.61 -34.92
CA LEU A 18 35.35 10.70 -34.08
C LEU A 18 33.83 10.60 -33.92
N ASP A 19 33.11 10.34 -35.02
CA ASP A 19 31.65 10.20 -35.01
C ASP A 19 31.21 8.98 -34.18
N LEU A 20 31.92 7.85 -34.31
CA LEU A 20 31.66 6.65 -33.49
C LEU A 20 31.92 6.90 -32.01
N ALA A 21 32.98 7.63 -31.66
CA ALA A 21 33.28 7.99 -30.27
C ALA A 21 32.20 8.91 -29.67
N GLN A 22 31.68 9.86 -30.45
CA GLN A 22 30.58 10.72 -30.02
C GLN A 22 29.28 9.94 -29.82
N ILE A 23 28.94 9.02 -30.74
CA ILE A 23 27.77 8.15 -30.61
C ILE A 23 27.88 7.24 -29.37
N ALA A 24 29.04 6.64 -29.14
CA ALA A 24 29.27 5.80 -27.96
C ALA A 24 29.14 6.60 -26.65
N THR A 25 29.64 7.84 -26.63
CA THR A 25 29.53 8.72 -25.46
C THR A 25 28.08 9.15 -25.21
N ALA A 26 27.33 9.50 -26.27
CA ALA A 26 25.92 9.83 -26.17
C ALA A 26 25.06 8.65 -25.70
N ALA A 27 25.35 7.44 -26.19
CA ALA A 27 24.69 6.21 -25.75
C ALA A 27 24.98 5.91 -24.26
N ALA A 28 26.24 6.05 -23.84
CA ALA A 28 26.63 5.87 -22.43
C ALA A 28 25.93 6.89 -21.52
N ALA A 29 25.84 8.16 -21.94
CA ALA A 29 25.12 9.20 -21.20
C ALA A 29 23.61 8.90 -21.09
N ALA A 30 22.98 8.42 -22.16
CA ALA A 30 21.57 8.04 -22.16
C ALA A 30 21.29 6.84 -21.23
N VAL A 31 22.16 5.83 -21.24
CA VAL A 31 22.07 4.69 -20.31
C VAL A 31 22.22 5.15 -18.86
N ALA A 32 23.23 5.98 -18.56
CA ALA A 32 23.45 6.52 -17.23
C ALA A 32 22.24 7.34 -16.72
N ALA A 33 21.66 8.18 -17.58
CA ALA A 33 20.45 8.94 -17.26
C ALA A 33 19.25 8.00 -16.98
N GLY A 34 19.08 6.95 -17.78
CA GLY A 34 18.05 5.93 -17.58
C GLY A 34 18.18 5.20 -16.24
N VAL A 35 19.41 4.79 -15.89
CA VAL A 35 19.72 4.14 -14.59
C VAL A 35 19.42 5.09 -13.43
N ALA A 36 19.81 6.36 -13.52
CA ALA A 36 19.55 7.34 -12.48
C ALA A 36 18.05 7.58 -12.25
N VAL A 37 17.26 7.68 -13.32
CA VAL A 37 15.80 7.79 -13.23
C VAL A 37 15.18 6.56 -12.57
N TRP A 38 15.65 5.36 -12.94
CA TRP A 38 15.17 4.12 -12.33
C TRP A 38 15.52 4.01 -10.84
N GLN A 39 16.77 4.31 -10.46
CA GLN A 39 17.20 4.33 -9.07
C GLN A 39 16.42 5.35 -8.24
N SER A 40 16.17 6.54 -8.79
CA SER A 40 15.34 7.57 -8.14
C SER A 40 13.90 7.08 -7.90
N LYS A 41 13.28 6.43 -8.90
CA LYS A 41 11.96 5.82 -8.74
C LYS A 41 11.94 4.75 -7.64
N MET A 42 12.91 3.84 -7.63
CA MET A 42 13.01 2.79 -6.62
C MET A 42 13.24 3.36 -5.22
N THR A 43 14.13 4.34 -5.10
CA THR A 43 14.40 5.03 -3.83
C THR A 43 13.15 5.74 -3.32
N LYS A 44 12.42 6.42 -4.21
CA LYS A 44 11.15 7.07 -3.87
C LYS A 44 10.11 6.05 -3.38
N GLN A 45 9.98 4.90 -4.04
CA GLN A 45 9.07 3.84 -3.59
C GLN A 45 9.46 3.28 -2.22
N GLN A 46 10.75 3.06 -1.98
CA GLN A 46 11.24 2.59 -0.68
C GLN A 46 10.98 3.64 0.42
N ILE A 47 11.23 4.92 0.14
CA ILE A 47 10.94 6.02 1.07
C ILE A 47 9.44 6.10 1.35
N ASP A 48 8.60 6.11 0.31
CA ASP A 48 7.15 6.16 0.45
C ASP A 48 6.60 4.96 1.24
N SER A 49 7.18 3.76 1.07
CA SER A 49 6.78 2.57 1.84
C SER A 49 7.14 2.66 3.32
N ARG A 50 8.24 3.35 3.67
CA ARG A 50 8.64 3.61 5.05
C ARG A 50 7.88 4.78 5.68
N LEU A 51 7.50 5.76 4.86
CA LEU A 51 6.81 6.99 5.25
C LEU A 51 5.29 6.91 4.99
N ARG A 52 4.68 5.79 5.34
CA ARG A 52 3.22 5.66 5.42
C ARG A 52 2.81 5.04 6.74
N PRO A 53 1.63 5.38 7.29
CA PRO A 53 1.04 4.60 8.37
C PRO A 53 0.82 3.17 7.89
N TRP A 54 1.17 2.20 8.73
CA TRP A 54 0.92 0.79 8.47
C TRP A 54 -0.10 0.32 9.51
N ILE A 55 -1.37 0.52 9.20
CA ILE A 55 -2.45 0.03 10.06
C ILE A 55 -2.58 -1.47 9.87
N GLY A 56 -2.70 -2.21 10.96
CA GLY A 56 -3.01 -3.63 10.96
C GLY A 56 -3.91 -3.99 12.14
N THR A 57 -4.60 -5.12 12.01
CA THR A 57 -5.41 -5.67 13.11
C THR A 57 -4.52 -6.47 14.03
N LYS A 58 -4.46 -6.07 15.30
CA LYS A 58 -3.76 -6.81 16.34
C LYS A 58 -4.65 -7.93 16.89
N GLU A 59 -5.91 -7.63 17.14
CA GLU A 59 -6.84 -8.57 17.77
C GLU A 59 -8.29 -8.29 17.37
N ILE A 60 -9.09 -9.35 17.31
CA ILE A 60 -10.54 -9.29 17.12
C ILE A 60 -11.18 -10.21 18.16
N MET A 61 -12.08 -9.67 18.97
CA MET A 61 -12.76 -10.41 20.02
C MET A 61 -14.26 -10.21 19.93
N ILE A 62 -15.00 -11.25 20.33
CA ILE A 62 -16.43 -11.15 20.65
C ILE A 62 -16.54 -11.13 22.17
N ALA A 63 -17.06 -10.05 22.71
CA ALA A 63 -17.32 -9.90 24.14
C ALA A 63 -18.80 -9.61 24.33
N GLN A 64 -19.55 -10.56 24.92
CA GLN A 64 -21.00 -10.44 25.16
C GLN A 64 -21.79 -10.13 23.87
N ASP A 65 -22.15 -8.88 23.69
CA ASP A 65 -22.98 -8.28 22.65
C ASP A 65 -22.20 -7.32 21.74
N LYS A 66 -20.87 -7.38 21.75
CA LYS A 66 -20.03 -6.52 20.90
C LYS A 66 -18.88 -7.27 20.23
N ILE A 67 -18.50 -6.77 19.06
CA ILE A 67 -17.24 -7.10 18.39
C ILE A 67 -16.26 -5.97 18.67
N GLU A 68 -15.13 -6.32 19.28
CA GLU A 68 -14.02 -5.41 19.52
C GLU A 68 -12.89 -5.71 18.54
N VAL A 69 -12.44 -4.68 17.83
CA VAL A 69 -11.29 -4.73 16.92
C VAL A 69 -10.22 -3.81 17.48
N VAL A 70 -9.03 -4.38 17.70
CA VAL A 70 -7.84 -3.62 18.11
C VAL A 70 -6.98 -3.40 16.88
N LEU A 71 -6.85 -2.13 16.50
CA LEU A 71 -6.00 -1.70 15.40
C LEU A 71 -4.72 -1.12 15.95
N THR A 72 -3.61 -1.37 15.27
CA THR A 72 -2.31 -0.81 15.62
C THR A 72 -1.69 -0.17 14.38
N ASN A 73 -1.12 1.01 14.56
CA ASN A 73 -0.29 1.64 13.52
C ASN A 73 1.17 1.23 13.72
N TYR A 74 1.63 0.26 12.95
CA TYR A 74 3.03 -0.21 12.93
C TYR A 74 3.97 0.72 12.14
N GLY A 75 3.43 1.77 11.52
CA GLY A 75 4.19 2.72 10.69
C GLY A 75 4.80 3.85 11.51
N GLY A 76 5.79 4.54 10.92
CA GLY A 76 6.46 5.68 11.55
C GLY A 76 5.69 7.01 11.49
N LEU A 77 4.55 7.05 10.78
CA LEU A 77 3.72 8.24 10.62
C LEU A 77 2.30 8.03 11.17
N PRO A 78 1.66 9.09 11.70
CA PRO A 78 0.27 9.00 12.16
C PRO A 78 -0.70 8.82 10.97
N ALA A 79 -1.71 7.97 11.16
CA ALA A 79 -2.90 7.96 10.32
C ALA A 79 -3.87 9.03 10.82
N LEU A 80 -4.08 10.06 10.01
CA LEU A 80 -4.88 11.25 10.33
C LEU A 80 -6.30 11.09 9.79
N SER A 81 -7.27 11.61 10.52
CA SER A 81 -8.68 11.61 10.11
C SER A 81 -9.18 10.23 9.69
N ALA A 82 -8.80 9.19 10.45
CA ALA A 82 -9.19 7.82 10.17
C ALA A 82 -10.70 7.67 10.32
N VAL A 83 -11.31 7.04 9.32
CA VAL A 83 -12.73 6.70 9.28
C VAL A 83 -12.85 5.20 9.09
N GLY A 84 -13.56 4.55 10.00
CA GLY A 84 -13.87 3.14 9.96
C GLY A 84 -15.21 2.88 9.30
N LYS A 85 -15.27 1.87 8.44
CA LYS A 85 -16.49 1.25 7.92
C LYS A 85 -16.46 -0.22 8.28
N SER A 86 -17.60 -0.79 8.55
CA SER A 86 -17.68 -2.19 8.96
C SER A 86 -18.99 -2.78 8.55
N ASP A 87 -19.01 -4.09 8.36
CA ASP A 87 -20.22 -4.83 8.06
C ASP A 87 -20.19 -6.21 8.69
N LEU A 88 -21.37 -6.77 8.87
CA LEU A 88 -21.62 -8.05 9.50
C LEU A 88 -22.61 -8.83 8.65
N SER A 89 -22.26 -10.07 8.30
CA SER A 89 -23.09 -10.86 7.41
C SER A 89 -23.16 -12.33 7.81
N ASP A 90 -24.27 -12.96 7.42
CA ASP A 90 -24.47 -14.41 7.41
C ASP A 90 -23.82 -15.07 6.17
N LYS A 91 -23.21 -14.28 5.29
CA LYS A 91 -22.42 -14.74 4.15
C LYS A 91 -20.98 -14.28 4.29
N VAL A 92 -20.09 -14.87 3.49
CA VAL A 92 -18.72 -14.39 3.39
C VAL A 92 -18.75 -13.03 2.71
N LEU A 93 -18.29 -12.00 3.43
CA LEU A 93 -18.19 -10.64 2.91
C LEU A 93 -17.11 -10.55 1.83
N THR A 94 -17.26 -9.60 0.94
CA THR A 94 -16.26 -9.20 -0.05
C THR A 94 -15.78 -7.77 0.21
N ILE A 95 -14.65 -7.40 -0.42
CA ILE A 95 -14.14 -6.01 -0.35
C ILE A 95 -15.17 -5.01 -0.91
N ALA A 96 -15.95 -5.42 -1.92
CA ALA A 96 -16.95 -4.55 -2.54
C ALA A 96 -18.09 -4.21 -1.57
N ASP A 97 -18.52 -5.18 -0.77
CA ASP A 97 -19.57 -5.00 0.25
C ASP A 97 -19.16 -3.92 1.26
N LEU A 98 -17.89 -3.94 1.68
CA LEU A 98 -17.36 -2.98 2.66
C LEU A 98 -17.14 -1.57 2.10
N LYS A 99 -16.84 -1.43 0.81
CA LYS A 99 -16.66 -0.11 0.18
C LYS A 99 -17.98 0.60 -0.08
N GLY A 100 -19.07 -0.14 -0.23
CA GLY A 100 -20.42 0.38 -0.46
C GLY A 100 -21.14 0.87 0.80
N GLN A 101 -20.54 0.71 1.98
CA GLN A 101 -21.15 1.11 3.24
C GLN A 101 -21.11 2.63 3.45
N ASP A 102 -22.28 3.19 3.75
CA ASP A 102 -22.46 4.62 4.06
C ASP A 102 -22.19 4.93 5.54
N ASP A 103 -22.38 3.94 6.43
CA ASP A 103 -22.13 4.13 7.86
C ASP A 103 -20.62 4.24 8.12
N LYS A 104 -20.23 5.37 8.70
CA LYS A 104 -18.85 5.81 8.86
C LYS A 104 -18.63 6.23 10.29
N ASN A 105 -17.73 5.53 10.97
CA ASN A 105 -17.32 5.88 12.32
C ASN A 105 -16.02 6.69 12.28
N THR A 106 -16.05 7.92 12.82
CA THR A 106 -14.84 8.75 12.90
C THR A 106 -13.94 8.26 14.03
N MET A 107 -12.76 7.76 13.69
CA MET A 107 -11.79 7.22 14.64
C MET A 107 -10.73 8.25 15.06
N GLY A 108 -10.64 9.36 14.33
CA GLY A 108 -9.68 10.43 14.59
C GLY A 108 -8.26 10.03 14.18
N THR A 109 -7.26 10.42 14.97
CA THR A 109 -5.86 10.13 14.66
C THR A 109 -5.39 8.83 15.33
N ILE A 110 -4.69 7.97 14.58
CA ILE A 110 -4.01 6.78 15.08
C ILE A 110 -2.50 7.02 15.02
N MET A 111 -1.89 7.26 16.18
CA MET A 111 -0.47 7.58 16.31
C MET A 111 0.42 6.36 16.03
N PRO A 112 1.70 6.55 15.63
CA PRO A 112 2.67 5.46 15.52
C PRO A 112 2.74 4.61 16.78
N ASN A 113 2.76 3.29 16.62
CA ASN A 113 2.79 2.27 17.66
C ASN A 113 1.67 2.38 18.71
N SER A 114 0.60 3.11 18.41
CA SER A 114 -0.57 3.22 19.28
C SER A 114 -1.68 2.26 18.86
N GLU A 115 -2.46 1.84 19.85
CA GLU A 115 -3.64 1.02 19.66
C GLU A 115 -4.89 1.89 19.60
N LYS A 116 -5.79 1.53 18.69
CA LYS A 116 -7.12 2.13 18.58
C LYS A 116 -8.16 1.03 18.64
N PHE A 117 -9.14 1.22 19.52
CA PHE A 117 -10.25 0.31 19.69
C PHE A 117 -11.41 0.75 18.82
N TYR A 118 -11.95 -0.19 18.07
CA TYR A 118 -13.19 -0.06 17.34
C TYR A 118 -14.19 -1.06 17.91
N ILE A 119 -15.39 -0.59 18.23
CA ILE A 119 -16.44 -1.39 18.84
C ILE A 119 -17.67 -1.34 17.95
N MET A 120 -18.17 -2.51 17.57
CA MET A 120 -19.45 -2.70 16.92
C MET A 120 -20.40 -3.39 17.90
N GLU A 121 -21.50 -2.73 18.20
CA GLU A 121 -22.61 -3.31 18.97
C GLU A 121 -23.38 -4.31 18.09
N LEU A 122 -23.75 -5.44 18.66
CA LEU A 122 -24.52 -6.49 18.00
C LEU A 122 -25.98 -6.41 18.46
N SER A 123 -26.90 -6.21 17.51
CA SER A 123 -28.33 -6.15 17.82
C SER A 123 -28.95 -7.53 18.14
N ASP A 124 -28.32 -8.60 17.67
CA ASP A 124 -28.78 -9.99 17.80
C ASP A 124 -27.68 -10.89 18.39
N ASP A 125 -28.07 -12.02 18.98
CA ASP A 125 -27.15 -13.03 19.50
C ASP A 125 -26.15 -13.46 18.39
N PRO A 126 -24.85 -13.10 18.52
CA PRO A 126 -23.84 -13.33 17.49
C PRO A 126 -23.71 -14.80 17.09
N HIS A 127 -24.11 -15.70 17.99
CA HIS A 127 -23.91 -17.13 17.85
C HIS A 127 -24.94 -17.81 16.96
N LYS A 128 -26.03 -17.12 16.57
CA LYS A 128 -27.10 -17.75 15.78
C LYS A 128 -26.99 -17.52 14.27
N LYS A 129 -26.28 -16.49 13.80
CA LYS A 129 -26.25 -16.12 12.37
C LYS A 129 -24.97 -15.47 11.84
N ILE A 130 -24.02 -15.05 12.68
CA ILE A 130 -22.84 -14.33 12.18
C ILE A 130 -21.83 -15.33 11.61
N LEU A 131 -21.58 -15.21 10.31
CA LEU A 131 -20.56 -16.00 9.62
C LEU A 131 -19.34 -15.16 9.28
N SER A 132 -19.50 -13.87 8.98
CA SER A 132 -18.41 -12.99 8.55
C SER A 132 -18.53 -11.59 9.15
N PHE A 133 -17.39 -11.03 9.54
CA PHE A 133 -17.20 -9.64 9.92
C PHE A 133 -16.18 -9.01 8.98
N GLY A 134 -16.41 -7.78 8.56
CA GLY A 134 -15.50 -7.04 7.71
C GLY A 134 -15.35 -5.62 8.19
N TYR A 135 -14.15 -5.07 8.01
CA TYR A 135 -13.82 -3.73 8.45
C TYR A 135 -12.79 -3.07 7.54
N VAL A 136 -12.95 -1.78 7.30
CA VAL A 136 -12.07 -0.94 6.48
C VAL A 136 -11.81 0.37 7.20
N VAL A 137 -10.54 0.79 7.25
CA VAL A 137 -10.08 2.11 7.65
C VAL A 137 -9.65 2.85 6.42
N GLU A 138 -10.22 4.02 6.20
CA GLU A 138 -9.72 5.02 5.28
C GLU A 138 -9.06 6.12 6.11
N TYR A 139 -7.86 6.54 5.75
CA TYR A 139 -7.13 7.57 6.48
C TYR A 139 -6.28 8.45 5.57
N THR A 140 -5.95 9.63 6.08
CA THR A 140 -5.01 10.55 5.44
C THR A 140 -3.66 10.51 6.15
N TYR A 141 -2.58 10.88 5.47
CA TYR A 141 -1.27 11.01 6.10
C TYR A 141 -0.44 12.12 5.45
N ALA A 142 0.82 12.26 5.88
CA ALA A 142 1.70 13.36 5.49
C ALA A 142 1.67 13.65 3.99
N GLY A 143 1.47 14.93 3.64
CA GLY A 143 1.32 15.39 2.25
C GLY A 143 -0.08 15.20 1.65
N GLY A 144 -1.11 14.96 2.47
CA GLY A 144 -2.49 14.80 2.02
C GLY A 144 -2.77 13.49 1.29
N LYS A 145 -1.84 12.55 1.36
CA LYS A 145 -1.97 11.22 0.75
C LYS A 145 -3.04 10.41 1.48
N GLN A 146 -3.73 9.55 0.74
CA GLN A 146 -4.76 8.65 1.26
C GLN A 146 -4.17 7.26 1.45
N GLY A 147 -4.59 6.58 2.51
CA GLY A 147 -4.27 5.19 2.79
C GLY A 147 -5.53 4.42 3.19
N GLU A 148 -5.50 3.12 2.94
CA GLU A 148 -6.57 2.19 3.32
C GLU A 148 -5.95 0.97 4.01
N TYR A 149 -6.62 0.49 5.04
CA TYR A 149 -6.42 -0.85 5.56
C TYR A 149 -7.77 -1.54 5.66
N GLY A 150 -7.86 -2.80 5.26
CA GLY A 150 -9.08 -3.54 5.40
C GLY A 150 -8.84 -5.01 5.72
N MET A 151 -9.83 -5.60 6.35
CA MET A 151 -9.83 -7.01 6.70
C MET A 151 -11.24 -7.60 6.62
N ILE A 152 -11.29 -8.89 6.30
CA ILE A 152 -12.49 -9.72 6.42
C ILE A 152 -12.09 -10.92 7.26
N ALA A 153 -12.90 -11.22 8.27
CA ALA A 153 -12.73 -12.37 9.13
C ALA A 153 -14.00 -13.19 9.23
N LYS A 154 -13.83 -14.50 9.39
CA LYS A 154 -14.90 -15.48 9.53
C LYS A 154 -14.95 -15.98 10.97
N LEU A 155 -16.14 -16.16 11.53
CA LEU A 155 -16.26 -16.79 12.85
C LEU A 155 -15.92 -18.28 12.74
N GLY A 156 -14.96 -18.75 13.53
CA GLY A 156 -14.52 -20.15 13.53
C GLY A 156 -15.62 -21.09 14.02
N ALA A 157 -15.72 -22.28 13.41
CA ALA A 157 -16.67 -23.31 13.83
C ALA A 157 -16.21 -23.92 15.17
N GLY A 158 -16.85 -23.51 16.27
CA GLY A 158 -16.60 -24.06 17.62
C GLY A 158 -15.63 -23.26 18.49
N ASN A 159 -14.79 -22.43 17.87
CA ASN A 159 -13.85 -21.56 18.55
C ASN A 159 -14.44 -20.15 18.45
N ARG A 160 -14.83 -19.52 19.55
CA ARG A 160 -15.49 -18.19 19.59
C ARG A 160 -14.54 -17.04 19.15
N ARG A 161 -13.81 -17.23 18.07
CA ARG A 161 -12.74 -16.37 17.56
C ARG A 161 -12.94 -16.16 16.07
N PHE A 162 -12.65 -14.94 15.65
CA PHE A 162 -12.58 -14.61 14.23
C PHE A 162 -11.24 -15.05 13.64
N GLU A 163 -11.32 -15.72 12.51
CA GLU A 163 -10.18 -16.07 11.68
C GLU A 163 -10.12 -15.10 10.50
N ILE A 164 -9.02 -14.37 10.36
CA ILE A 164 -8.83 -13.43 9.24
C ILE A 164 -8.69 -14.25 7.96
N ILE A 165 -9.64 -14.08 7.03
CA ILE A 165 -9.64 -14.77 5.74
C ILE A 165 -9.00 -13.91 4.65
N GLN A 166 -9.03 -12.59 4.82
CA GLN A 166 -8.46 -11.65 3.87
C GLN A 166 -8.05 -10.35 4.58
N GLU A 167 -6.89 -9.82 4.21
CA GLU A 167 -6.41 -8.50 4.63
C GLU A 167 -5.83 -7.77 3.42
N TRP A 168 -5.88 -6.44 3.43
CA TRP A 168 -5.27 -5.63 2.38
C TRP A 168 -4.89 -4.23 2.88
N THR A 169 -3.98 -3.60 2.14
CA THR A 169 -3.63 -2.19 2.30
C THR A 169 -3.63 -1.49 0.95
N LYS A 170 -3.92 -0.19 0.93
CA LYS A 170 -3.82 0.66 -0.26
C LYS A 170 -3.08 1.95 0.07
#